data_AF-A0A2A4SM89-F1
#
_entry.id   AF-A0A2A4SM89-F1
#
_cell.length_a   1.000
_cell.length_b   1.000
_cell.length_c   1.000
_cell.angle_alpha   90.00
_cell.angle_beta   90.00
_cell.angle_gamma   90.00
#
_symmetry.space_group_name_H-M   'P 1'
#
loop_
_entity.id
_entity.type
_entity.pdbx_description
1 polymer ?
#
loop_
_entity_poly.entity_id
_entity_poly.type
_entity_poly.pdbx_seq_one_letter_code
_entity_poly.pdbx_strand_id
1 'polypeptide(L)'
;METKILPLIGYGLAGALLAVLSTYYFIYNPEVYDNSRFVESFKLPIENAKNDPPKREALIALQKKGLEWAHYQFVDAIKEQNTELVELYIDAGMALRNKGLIIGQMTENPKAWIVLIERLGWGNREKLSGLFPVPRHLTKLDEVFKTIEKHYVVPHDVAFKNLYLEFKKIHDEWMHEKNLELANVDVMCEGNTRCKIKNVPGILTEYEKKRPVAPEKDLILWQHPHLSLMSAAILLGEKEIIDYLAKQNVTSRLNKMEMSDLTMVVFEVDKKGDISYPEGIQLKKFKQVKIQAVPQTEEHFLLRGDF
;
A
#
# COMPACT_ATOMS: atom_id res chain seq x y z
N MET A 1 -3.33 -0.64 63.37
CA MET A 1 -2.76 0.17 62.26
C MET A 1 -3.70 0.04 61.06
N GLU A 2 -4.89 0.65 61.11
CA GLU A 2 -5.98 0.34 60.15
C GLU A 2 -6.77 1.57 59.64
N THR A 3 -6.33 2.79 59.93
CA THR A 3 -7.09 4.01 59.58
C THR A 3 -6.58 4.76 58.34
N LYS A 4 -5.60 4.23 57.60
CA LYS A 4 -4.98 4.94 56.46
C LYS A 4 -5.36 4.44 55.05
N ILE A 5 -6.09 3.32 54.94
CA ILE A 5 -6.39 2.68 53.64
C ILE A 5 -7.70 3.22 53.01
N LEU A 6 -8.72 3.49 53.82
CA LEU A 6 -10.00 4.07 53.38
C LEU A 6 -9.88 5.44 52.66
N PRO A 7 -9.10 6.42 53.14
CA PRO A 7 -8.93 7.67 52.40
C PRO A 7 -8.18 7.47 51.09
N LEU A 8 -7.22 6.53 51.03
CA LEU A 8 -6.42 6.26 49.83
C LEU A 8 -7.27 5.71 48.67
N ILE A 9 -8.22 4.82 48.98
CA ILE A 9 -9.16 4.26 48.00
C ILE A 9 -10.19 5.33 47.58
N GLY A 10 -10.67 6.16 48.51
CA GLY A 10 -11.59 7.27 48.23
C GLY A 10 -10.99 8.35 47.34
N TYR A 11 -9.74 8.77 47.59
CA TYR A 11 -9.01 9.71 46.74
C TYR A 11 -8.65 9.10 45.38
N GLY A 12 -8.33 7.80 45.34
CA GLY A 12 -8.10 7.08 44.08
C GLY A 12 -9.35 7.02 43.19
N LEU A 13 -10.52 6.73 43.76
CA LEU A 13 -11.81 6.74 43.04
C LEU A 13 -12.22 8.14 42.60
N ALA A 14 -12.06 9.15 43.45
CA ALA A 14 -12.33 10.54 43.08
C ALA A 14 -11.40 11.03 41.97
N GLY A 15 -10.11 10.68 42.01
CA GLY A 15 -9.14 10.97 40.97
C GLY A 15 -9.47 10.27 39.65
N ALA A 16 -9.86 8.99 39.70
CA ALA A 16 -10.30 8.25 38.52
C ALA A 16 -11.58 8.84 37.90
N LEU A 17 -12.56 9.20 38.73
CA LEU A 17 -13.80 9.83 38.27
C LEU A 17 -13.54 11.20 37.64
N LEU A 18 -12.68 12.02 38.26
CA LEU A 18 -12.24 13.30 37.69
C LEU A 18 -11.48 13.11 36.37
N ALA A 19 -10.60 12.11 36.28
CA ALA A 19 -9.88 11.79 35.05
C ALA A 19 -10.85 11.37 33.93
N VAL A 20 -11.85 10.54 34.23
CA VAL A 20 -12.88 10.13 33.26
C VAL A 20 -13.73 11.33 32.82
N LEU A 21 -14.22 12.14 33.76
CA LEU A 21 -15.06 13.31 33.47
C LEU A 21 -14.31 14.40 32.69
N SER A 22 -13.05 14.66 33.05
CA SER A 22 -12.20 15.60 32.31
C SER A 22 -11.83 15.06 30.94
N THR A 23 -11.43 13.80 30.80
CA THR A 23 -11.17 13.17 29.50
C THR A 23 -12.41 13.23 28.63
N TYR A 24 -13.59 12.93 29.18
CA TYR A 24 -14.85 13.02 28.44
C TYR A 24 -15.12 14.46 27.98
N TYR A 25 -14.97 15.43 28.87
CA TYR A 25 -15.19 16.85 28.56
C TYR A 25 -14.20 17.40 27.53
N PHE A 26 -12.91 17.07 27.62
CA PHE A 26 -11.88 17.57 26.69
C PHE A 26 -11.87 16.85 25.34
N ILE A 27 -12.30 15.58 25.26
CA ILE A 27 -12.28 14.81 24.00
C ILE A 27 -13.64 14.84 23.28
N TYR A 28 -14.75 14.75 24.01
CA TYR A 28 -16.07 14.55 23.41
C TYR A 28 -16.94 15.81 23.39
N ASN A 29 -16.47 16.93 23.94
CA ASN A 29 -17.07 18.24 23.66
C ASN A 29 -16.28 18.91 22.51
N PRO A 30 -16.86 19.02 21.30
CA PRO A 30 -16.15 19.52 20.12
C PRO A 30 -15.55 20.91 20.30
N GLU A 31 -16.26 21.83 20.96
CA GLU A 31 -15.78 23.20 21.16
C GLU A 31 -14.56 23.26 22.09
N VAL A 32 -14.58 22.44 23.15
CA VAL A 32 -13.48 22.35 24.12
C VAL A 32 -12.30 21.62 23.49
N TYR A 33 -12.56 20.54 22.76
CA TYR A 33 -11.53 19.80 22.03
C TYR A 33 -10.84 20.68 20.99
N ASP A 34 -11.59 21.37 20.13
CA ASP A 34 -11.02 22.20 19.07
C ASP A 34 -10.24 23.39 19.64
N ASN A 35 -10.75 24.04 20.68
CA ASN A 35 -10.05 25.16 21.32
C ASN A 35 -8.79 24.69 22.08
N SER A 36 -8.86 23.59 22.82
CA SER A 36 -7.70 23.01 23.51
C SER A 36 -6.63 22.56 22.53
N ARG A 37 -7.01 21.81 21.49
CA ARG A 37 -6.13 21.41 20.39
C ARG A 37 -5.46 22.61 19.72
N PHE A 38 -6.23 23.65 19.41
CA PHE A 38 -5.71 24.88 18.83
C PHE A 38 -4.66 25.53 19.75
N VAL A 39 -4.98 25.76 21.02
CA VAL A 39 -4.06 26.39 21.98
C VAL A 39 -2.81 25.54 22.21
N GLU A 40 -2.98 24.23 22.36
CA GLU A 40 -1.87 23.30 22.60
C GLU A 40 -0.93 23.19 21.40
N SER A 41 -1.45 23.31 20.17
CA SER A 41 -0.64 23.29 18.94
C SER A 41 0.47 24.35 18.93
N PHE A 42 0.26 25.50 19.60
CA PHE A 42 1.20 26.61 19.65
C PHE A 42 2.11 26.63 20.88
N LYS A 43 1.75 25.91 21.95
CA LYS A 43 2.44 26.01 23.26
C LYS A 43 3.93 25.69 23.16
N LEU A 44 4.28 24.52 22.64
CA LEU A 44 5.66 24.09 22.47
C LEU A 44 6.39 24.84 21.34
N PRO A 45 5.80 25.04 20.14
CA PRO A 45 6.47 25.78 19.07
C PRO A 45 6.87 27.21 19.44
N ILE A 46 5.97 27.96 20.10
CA ILE A 46 6.27 29.34 20.53
C ILE A 46 7.37 29.36 21.60
N GLU A 47 7.33 28.42 22.54
CA GLU A 47 8.37 28.27 23.54
C GLU A 47 9.74 27.93 22.91
N ASN A 48 9.77 27.02 21.94
CA ASN A 48 11.00 26.65 21.24
C ASN A 48 11.53 27.76 20.32
N ALA A 49 10.67 28.69 19.89
CA ALA A 49 11.04 29.86 19.08
C ALA A 49 11.50 31.07 19.91
N LYS A 50 11.70 30.95 21.23
CA LYS A 50 12.12 32.06 22.11
C LYS A 50 13.37 32.81 21.61
N ASN A 51 14.31 32.10 21.01
CA ASN A 51 15.58 32.65 20.50
C ASN A 51 15.58 32.93 18.99
N ASP A 52 14.42 32.80 18.33
CA ASP A 52 14.22 33.01 16.89
C ASP A 52 13.04 33.98 16.69
N PRO A 53 13.27 35.30 16.79
CA PRO A 53 12.20 36.29 16.75
C PRO A 53 11.32 36.22 15.49
N PRO A 54 11.88 36.08 14.26
CA PRO A 54 11.07 35.93 13.05
C PRO A 54 10.13 34.73 13.11
N LYS A 55 10.63 33.56 13.53
CA LYS A 55 9.81 32.36 13.66
C LYS A 55 8.70 32.51 14.68
N ARG A 56 9.01 33.16 15.81
CA ARG A 56 8.02 33.43 16.86
C ARG A 56 6.93 34.39 16.39
N GLU A 57 7.29 35.42 15.65
CA GLU A 57 6.34 36.37 15.05
C GLU A 57 5.39 35.67 14.07
N ALA A 58 5.92 34.81 13.21
CA ALA A 58 5.12 34.00 12.29
C ALA A 58 4.13 33.07 13.01
N LEU A 59 4.58 32.39 14.09
CA LEU A 59 3.71 31.56 14.94
C LEU A 59 2.59 32.38 15.60
N ILE A 60 2.91 33.56 16.13
CA ILE A 60 1.90 34.45 16.74
C ILE A 60 0.92 34.96 15.68
N ALA A 61 1.38 35.26 14.47
CA ALA A 61 0.53 35.69 13.38
C ALA A 61 -0.43 34.58 12.90
N LEU A 62 0.02 33.31 12.82
CA LEU A 62 -0.85 32.16 12.58
C LEU A 62 -1.94 32.04 13.66
N GLN A 63 -1.53 32.14 14.93
CA GLN A 63 -2.45 32.07 16.06
C GLN A 63 -3.51 33.19 16.01
N LYS A 64 -3.11 34.42 15.68
CA LYS A 64 -4.05 35.55 15.54
C LYS A 64 -5.02 35.39 14.37
N LYS A 65 -4.61 34.70 13.30
CA LYS A 65 -5.47 34.36 12.16
C LYS A 65 -6.43 33.20 12.46
N GLY A 66 -6.37 32.60 13.65
CA GLY A 66 -7.20 31.45 14.01
C GLY A 66 -6.81 30.16 13.31
N LEU A 67 -5.56 30.07 12.83
CA LEU A 67 -5.05 28.93 12.08
C LEU A 67 -4.22 28.04 12.99
N GLU A 68 -4.50 26.74 12.99
CA GLU A 68 -3.78 25.78 13.85
C GLU A 68 -2.36 25.62 13.33
N TRP A 69 -1.38 25.47 14.24
CA TRP A 69 -0.04 25.01 13.84
C TRP A 69 -0.09 23.51 13.55
N ALA A 70 -0.59 23.16 12.36
CA ALA A 70 -0.75 21.77 11.94
C ALA A 70 -0.40 21.56 10.47
N HIS A 71 0.19 20.40 10.18
CA HIS A 71 0.71 20.09 8.84
C HIS A 71 -0.39 20.03 7.77
N TYR A 72 -1.61 19.62 8.11
CA TYR A 72 -2.72 19.57 7.16
C TYR A 72 -3.14 20.98 6.69
N GLN A 73 -3.18 21.98 7.59
CA GLN A 73 -3.49 23.37 7.18
C GLN A 73 -2.42 23.94 6.25
N PHE A 74 -1.16 23.59 6.48
CA PHE A 74 -0.09 23.95 5.55
C PHE A 74 -0.23 23.27 4.19
N VAL A 75 -0.62 21.99 4.16
CA VAL A 75 -0.92 21.27 2.90
C VAL A 75 -2.10 21.91 2.16
N ASP A 76 -3.15 22.29 2.87
CA ASP A 76 -4.33 22.91 2.28
C ASP A 76 -4.00 24.31 1.74
N ALA A 77 -3.23 25.11 2.47
CA ALA A 77 -2.72 26.40 1.99
C ALA A 77 -1.93 26.27 0.67
N ILE A 78 -1.10 25.22 0.54
CA ILE A 78 -0.37 24.94 -0.70
C ILE A 78 -1.34 24.57 -1.84
N LYS A 79 -2.32 23.70 -1.58
CA LYS A 79 -3.30 23.28 -2.60
C LYS A 79 -4.17 24.44 -3.09
N GLU A 80 -4.57 25.32 -2.18
CA GLU A 80 -5.35 26.53 -2.47
C GLU A 80 -4.50 27.65 -3.09
N GLN A 81 -3.18 27.45 -3.21
CA GLN A 81 -2.23 28.48 -3.66
C GLN A 81 -2.25 29.76 -2.81
N ASN A 82 -2.62 29.64 -1.54
CA ASN A 82 -2.63 30.76 -0.60
C ASN A 82 -1.19 31.12 -0.20
N THR A 83 -0.56 31.93 -1.05
CA THR A 83 0.83 32.35 -0.95
C THR A 83 1.17 32.92 0.43
N GLU A 84 0.35 33.83 0.95
CA GLU A 84 0.58 34.48 2.23
C GLU A 84 0.63 33.45 3.35
N LEU A 85 -0.31 32.50 3.33
CA LEU A 85 -0.38 31.47 4.35
C LEU A 85 0.75 30.43 4.24
N VAL A 86 1.13 30.07 3.01
CA VAL A 86 2.27 29.18 2.76
C VAL A 86 3.57 29.79 3.31
N GLU A 87 3.85 31.06 3.00
CA GLU A 87 5.03 31.77 3.51
C GLU A 87 4.99 31.83 5.03
N LEU A 88 3.83 32.15 5.62
CA LEU A 88 3.67 32.22 7.05
C LEU A 88 3.93 30.89 7.78
N TYR A 89 3.51 29.76 7.22
CA TYR A 89 3.83 28.44 7.76
C TYR A 89 5.33 28.09 7.62
N ILE A 90 5.96 28.47 6.52
CA ILE A 90 7.40 28.26 6.28
C ILE A 90 8.21 29.09 7.28
N ASP A 91 7.87 30.35 7.47
CA ASP A 91 8.52 31.27 8.41
C ASP A 91 8.32 30.80 9.87
N ALA A 92 7.15 30.23 10.17
CA ALA A 92 6.88 29.55 11.45
C ALA A 92 7.70 28.24 11.64
N GLY A 93 8.54 27.88 10.66
CA GLY A 93 9.44 26.73 10.68
C GLY A 93 8.75 25.40 10.40
N MET A 94 7.59 25.40 9.73
CA MET A 94 6.91 24.17 9.36
C MET A 94 7.56 23.54 8.13
N ALA A 95 8.07 22.31 8.28
CA ALA A 95 8.62 21.55 7.17
C ALA A 95 7.53 20.76 6.44
N LEU A 96 7.58 20.75 5.11
CA LEU A 96 6.70 19.91 4.29
C LEU A 96 7.08 18.43 4.45
N ARG A 97 6.26 17.68 5.17
CA ARG A 97 6.42 16.23 5.37
C ARG A 97 5.85 15.42 4.20
N ASN A 98 4.74 15.87 3.61
CA ASN A 98 4.09 15.19 2.50
C ASN A 98 4.79 15.51 1.17
N LYS A 99 5.81 14.71 0.83
CA LYS A 99 6.56 14.86 -0.42
C LYS A 99 5.70 14.63 -1.68
N GLY A 100 4.62 13.85 -1.57
CA GLY A 100 3.72 13.61 -2.71
C GLY A 100 2.98 14.86 -3.17
N LEU A 101 2.84 15.85 -2.29
CA LEU A 101 2.30 17.16 -2.64
C LEU A 101 3.12 17.87 -3.73
N ILE A 102 4.42 17.62 -3.81
CA ILE A 102 5.28 18.24 -4.84
C ILE A 102 4.92 17.73 -6.24
N ILE A 103 4.76 16.41 -6.42
CA ILE A 103 4.24 15.88 -7.69
C ILE A 103 2.78 16.30 -7.88
N GLY A 104 2.01 16.35 -6.80
CA GLY A 104 0.61 16.77 -6.89
C GLY A 104 0.45 18.18 -7.46
N GLN A 105 1.21 19.14 -6.93
CA GLN A 105 1.20 20.51 -7.44
C GLN A 105 1.81 20.63 -8.84
N MET A 106 2.76 19.77 -9.22
CA MET A 106 3.24 19.70 -10.61
C MET A 106 2.11 19.30 -11.56
N THR A 107 1.24 18.40 -11.10
CA THR A 107 0.15 17.83 -11.91
C THR A 107 -1.04 18.78 -11.99
N GLU A 108 -1.45 19.37 -10.86
CA GLU A 108 -2.63 20.23 -10.77
C GLU A 108 -2.32 21.67 -11.18
N ASN A 109 -1.15 22.20 -10.76
CA ASN A 109 -0.80 23.62 -10.82
C ASN A 109 0.64 23.85 -11.35
N PRO A 110 0.99 23.33 -12.55
CA PRO A 110 2.37 23.34 -13.04
C PRO A 110 3.00 24.74 -13.11
N LYS A 111 2.21 25.77 -13.46
CA LYS A 111 2.68 27.16 -13.60
C LYS A 111 3.20 27.76 -12.28
N ALA A 112 2.62 27.37 -11.15
CA ALA A 112 3.01 27.87 -9.83
C ALA A 112 4.07 26.98 -9.16
N TRP A 113 4.41 25.84 -9.77
CA TRP A 113 5.23 24.81 -9.15
C TRP A 113 6.64 25.28 -8.82
N ILE A 114 7.30 25.99 -9.75
CA ILE A 114 8.66 26.51 -9.57
C ILE A 114 8.69 27.48 -8.38
N VAL A 115 7.73 28.41 -8.33
CA VAL A 115 7.60 29.39 -7.23
C VAL A 115 7.42 28.68 -5.89
N LEU A 116 6.59 27.63 -5.84
CA LEU A 116 6.42 26.82 -4.63
C LEU A 116 7.73 26.17 -4.19
N ILE A 117 8.49 25.57 -5.10
CA ILE A 117 9.77 24.91 -4.79
C ILE A 117 10.80 25.90 -4.25
N GLU A 118 10.88 27.09 -4.84
CA GLU A 118 11.79 28.13 -4.39
C GLU A 118 11.43 28.62 -2.99
N ARG A 119 10.14 28.86 -2.72
CA ARG A 119 9.64 29.26 -1.39
C ARG A 119 9.92 28.21 -0.32
N LEU A 120 9.73 26.93 -0.65
CA LEU A 120 10.06 25.85 0.27
C LEU A 120 11.57 25.74 0.58
N GLY A 121 12.43 26.48 -0.14
CA GLY A 121 13.88 26.35 -0.06
C GLY A 121 14.36 25.00 -0.62
N TRP A 122 13.65 24.47 -1.62
CA TRP A 122 13.91 23.16 -2.23
C TRP A 122 14.59 23.25 -3.59
N GLY A 123 14.91 24.45 -4.09
CA GLY A 123 15.57 24.69 -5.38
C GLY A 123 17.02 24.18 -5.49
N ASN A 124 17.41 23.11 -4.80
CA ASN A 124 18.73 22.49 -4.89
C ASN A 124 18.65 21.03 -5.34
N ARG A 125 19.73 20.56 -5.96
CA ARG A 125 19.83 19.21 -6.52
C ARG A 125 19.48 18.11 -5.52
N GLU A 126 19.96 18.22 -4.27
CA GLU A 126 19.80 17.16 -3.27
C GLU A 126 18.33 16.91 -2.95
N LYS A 127 17.56 17.97 -2.71
CA LYS A 127 16.14 17.86 -2.41
C LYS A 127 15.31 17.43 -3.61
N LEU A 128 15.70 17.82 -4.83
CA LEU A 128 14.94 17.55 -6.06
C LEU A 128 15.26 16.20 -6.72
N SER A 129 16.42 15.60 -6.43
CA SER A 129 16.86 14.34 -7.07
C SER A 129 16.30 13.06 -6.42
N GLY A 130 15.35 13.19 -5.51
CA GLY A 130 14.69 12.07 -4.84
C GLY A 130 13.60 11.40 -5.68
N LEU A 131 13.07 10.30 -5.14
CA LEU A 131 11.81 9.71 -5.60
C LEU A 131 10.66 10.25 -4.76
N PHE A 132 9.57 10.58 -5.44
CA PHE A 132 8.41 11.21 -4.86
C PHE A 132 7.19 10.33 -5.07
N PRO A 133 6.38 10.09 -4.03
CA PRO A 133 5.16 9.32 -4.18
C PRO A 133 4.19 10.11 -5.06
N VAL A 134 3.56 9.43 -6.01
CA VAL A 134 2.53 10.03 -6.86
C VAL A 134 1.18 9.86 -6.16
N PRO A 135 0.44 10.94 -5.85
CA PRO A 135 -0.85 10.82 -5.20
C PRO A 135 -1.88 10.10 -6.08
N ARG A 136 -2.50 9.03 -5.56
CA ARG A 136 -3.46 8.20 -6.32
C ARG A 136 -4.71 8.91 -6.83
N HIS A 137 -5.11 10.02 -6.21
CA HIS A 137 -6.29 10.77 -6.67
C HIS A 137 -6.02 11.52 -7.98
N LEU A 138 -4.76 11.60 -8.42
CA LEU A 138 -4.36 12.31 -9.63
C LEU A 138 -4.20 11.33 -10.79
N THR A 139 -5.12 11.43 -11.74
CA THR A 139 -5.27 10.45 -12.82
C THR A 139 -4.47 10.77 -14.08
N LYS A 140 -3.81 11.94 -14.15
CA LYS A 140 -3.07 12.38 -15.37
C LYS A 140 -1.96 11.42 -15.80
N LEU A 141 -1.46 10.58 -14.88
CA LEU A 141 -0.41 9.59 -15.15
C LEU A 141 -0.93 8.14 -15.18
N ASP A 142 -2.25 7.92 -15.03
CA ASP A 142 -2.82 6.57 -14.94
C ASP A 142 -2.58 5.74 -16.20
N GLU A 143 -2.65 6.34 -17.39
CA GLU A 143 -2.41 5.62 -18.65
C GLU A 143 -0.96 5.12 -18.74
N VAL A 144 -0.02 5.91 -18.22
CA VAL A 144 1.40 5.53 -18.11
C VAL A 144 1.54 4.33 -17.18
N PHE A 145 0.96 4.41 -15.97
CA PHE A 145 1.04 3.31 -15.00
C PHE A 145 0.33 2.04 -15.47
N LYS A 146 -0.81 2.17 -16.16
CA LYS A 146 -1.50 1.03 -16.80
C LYS A 146 -0.67 0.39 -17.91
N THR A 147 0.09 1.19 -18.66
CA THR A 147 1.01 0.65 -19.68
C THR A 147 2.13 -0.16 -19.03
N ILE A 148 2.68 0.32 -17.92
CA ILE A 148 3.68 -0.40 -17.14
C ILE A 148 3.09 -1.68 -16.53
N GLU A 149 1.91 -1.59 -15.92
CA GLU A 149 1.16 -2.75 -15.39
C GLU A 149 0.97 -3.79 -16.48
N LYS A 150 0.49 -3.41 -17.67
CA LYS A 150 0.29 -4.34 -18.77
C LYS A 150 1.58 -5.06 -19.18
N HIS A 151 2.69 -4.34 -19.27
CA HIS A 151 4.00 -4.95 -19.57
C HIS A 151 4.38 -5.98 -18.51
N TYR A 152 4.11 -5.70 -17.24
CA TYR A 152 4.38 -6.61 -16.13
C TYR A 152 3.42 -7.81 -16.06
N VAL A 153 2.14 -7.61 -16.35
CA VAL A 153 1.08 -8.64 -16.30
C VAL A 153 1.23 -9.69 -17.40
N VAL A 154 1.59 -9.29 -18.62
CA VAL A 154 1.67 -10.21 -19.77
C VAL A 154 2.53 -11.46 -19.51
N PRO A 155 3.79 -11.35 -19.05
CA PRO A 155 4.60 -12.54 -18.79
C PRO A 155 4.10 -13.37 -17.60
N HIS A 156 3.42 -12.76 -16.61
CA HIS A 156 2.75 -13.49 -15.52
C HIS A 156 1.55 -14.29 -16.01
N ASP A 157 0.74 -13.72 -16.91
CA ASP A 157 -0.40 -14.40 -17.53
C ASP A 157 0.05 -15.60 -18.38
N VAL A 158 1.17 -15.45 -19.10
CA VAL A 158 1.78 -16.56 -19.87
C VAL A 158 2.27 -17.67 -18.94
N ALA A 159 2.97 -17.31 -17.86
CA ALA A 159 3.46 -18.28 -16.88
C ALA A 159 2.31 -19.03 -16.19
N PHE A 160 1.25 -18.32 -15.79
CA PHE A 160 0.03 -18.92 -15.26
C PHE A 160 -0.63 -19.87 -16.27
N LYS A 161 -0.77 -19.45 -17.53
CA LYS A 161 -1.35 -20.30 -18.58
C LYS A 161 -0.57 -21.61 -18.74
N ASN A 162 0.76 -21.55 -18.73
CA ASN A 162 1.60 -22.75 -18.84
C ASN A 162 1.40 -23.70 -17.65
N LEU A 163 1.38 -23.17 -16.42
CA LEU A 163 1.12 -23.95 -15.22
C LEU A 163 -0.28 -24.56 -15.20
N TYR A 164 -1.29 -23.82 -15.68
CA TYR A 164 -2.65 -24.31 -15.77
C TYR A 164 -2.78 -25.45 -16.79
N LEU A 165 -2.06 -25.38 -17.91
CA LEU A 165 -2.02 -26.47 -18.89
C LEU A 165 -1.38 -27.74 -18.33
N GLU A 166 -0.34 -27.61 -17.50
CA GLU A 166 0.26 -28.75 -16.78
C GLU A 166 -0.70 -29.33 -15.74
N PHE A 167 -1.31 -28.47 -14.92
CA PHE A 167 -2.35 -28.87 -13.97
C PHE A 167 -3.49 -29.62 -14.66
N LYS A 168 -3.96 -29.13 -15.82
CA LYS A 168 -5.06 -29.75 -16.56
C LYS A 168 -4.74 -31.20 -16.94
N LYS A 169 -3.52 -31.48 -17.41
CA LYS A 169 -3.11 -32.85 -17.75
C LYS A 169 -3.21 -33.78 -16.54
N ILE A 170 -2.63 -33.36 -15.41
CA ILE A 170 -2.63 -34.12 -14.16
C ILE A 170 -4.06 -34.30 -13.63
N HIS A 171 -4.89 -33.27 -13.73
CA HIS A 171 -6.29 -33.31 -13.31
C HIS A 171 -7.13 -34.25 -14.18
N ASP A 172 -6.93 -34.23 -15.50
CA ASP A 172 -7.64 -35.09 -16.44
C ASP A 172 -7.24 -36.57 -16.22
N GLU A 173 -5.96 -36.86 -15.95
CA GLU A 173 -5.48 -38.18 -15.55
C GLU A 173 -6.11 -38.64 -14.22
N TRP A 174 -6.07 -37.80 -13.18
CA TRP A 174 -6.71 -38.08 -11.89
C TRP A 174 -8.21 -38.34 -12.02
N MET A 175 -8.92 -37.56 -12.84
CA MET A 175 -10.34 -37.77 -13.13
C MET A 175 -10.58 -39.09 -13.88
N HIS A 176 -9.71 -39.43 -14.83
CA HIS A 176 -9.81 -40.68 -15.59
C HIS A 176 -9.63 -41.90 -14.67
N GLU A 177 -8.58 -41.92 -13.84
CA GLU A 177 -8.32 -42.98 -12.86
C GLU A 177 -9.50 -43.17 -11.90
N LYS A 178 -10.02 -42.07 -11.33
CA LYS A 178 -11.19 -42.09 -10.44
C LYS A 178 -12.40 -42.73 -11.12
N ASN A 179 -12.69 -42.32 -12.35
CA ASN A 179 -13.85 -42.81 -13.09
C ASN A 179 -13.70 -44.29 -13.47
N LEU A 180 -12.48 -44.73 -13.78
CA LEU A 180 -12.18 -46.13 -14.09
C LEU A 180 -12.35 -47.01 -12.84
N GLU A 181 -11.91 -46.56 -11.67
CA GLU A 181 -12.09 -47.29 -10.41
C GLU A 181 -13.56 -47.37 -9.99
N LEU A 182 -14.32 -46.29 -10.17
CA LEU A 182 -15.77 -46.30 -9.95
C LEU A 182 -16.49 -47.25 -10.91
N ALA A 183 -16.10 -47.27 -12.20
CA ALA A 183 -16.64 -48.21 -13.19
C ALA A 183 -16.30 -49.67 -12.84
N ASN A 184 -15.10 -49.95 -12.30
CA ASN A 184 -14.73 -51.28 -11.82
C ASN A 184 -15.63 -51.73 -10.66
N VAL A 185 -16.00 -50.83 -9.74
CA VAL A 185 -16.98 -51.15 -8.69
C VAL A 185 -18.36 -51.44 -9.27
N ASP A 186 -18.77 -50.72 -10.32
CA ASP A 186 -20.04 -50.99 -11.00
C ASP A 186 -20.10 -52.39 -11.60
N VAL A 187 -19.00 -52.85 -12.20
CA VAL A 187 -18.84 -54.21 -12.73
C VAL A 187 -18.81 -55.24 -11.59
N MET A 188 -17.96 -55.04 -10.58
CA MET A 188 -17.81 -55.96 -9.43
C MET A 188 -19.12 -56.13 -8.65
N CYS A 189 -19.88 -55.05 -8.47
CA CYS A 189 -21.12 -55.09 -7.73
C CYS A 189 -22.32 -55.58 -8.57
N GLU A 190 -22.18 -55.80 -9.88
CA GLU A 190 -23.24 -56.27 -10.79
C GLU A 190 -24.58 -55.51 -10.65
N GLY A 191 -24.52 -54.21 -10.36
CA GLY A 191 -25.72 -53.39 -10.12
C GLY A 191 -26.33 -53.48 -8.71
N ASN A 192 -25.74 -54.23 -7.77
CA ASN A 192 -26.18 -54.31 -6.38
C ASN A 192 -25.92 -53.00 -5.61
N THR A 193 -27.00 -52.29 -5.27
CA THR A 193 -26.95 -50.99 -4.58
C THR A 193 -26.26 -51.05 -3.22
N ARG A 194 -26.42 -52.12 -2.43
CA ARG A 194 -25.77 -52.24 -1.11
C ARG A 194 -24.25 -52.38 -1.25
N CYS A 195 -23.80 -53.09 -2.27
CA CYS A 195 -22.37 -53.22 -2.59
C CYS A 195 -21.76 -51.86 -3.00
N LYS A 196 -22.45 -51.09 -3.85
CA LYS A 196 -21.99 -49.77 -4.28
C LYS A 196 -21.92 -48.77 -3.11
N ILE A 197 -22.94 -48.73 -2.26
CA ILE A 197 -22.99 -47.83 -1.08
C ILE A 197 -21.81 -48.09 -0.13
N LYS A 198 -21.35 -49.33 0.01
CA LYS A 198 -20.23 -49.67 0.88
C LYS A 198 -18.87 -49.22 0.30
N ASN A 199 -18.68 -49.34 -1.02
CA ASN A 199 -17.36 -49.20 -1.64
C ASN A 199 -17.09 -47.81 -2.26
N VAL A 200 -18.12 -47.17 -2.87
CA VAL A 200 -17.96 -45.88 -3.56
C VAL A 200 -17.46 -44.75 -2.63
N PRO A 201 -17.96 -44.58 -1.39
CA PRO A 201 -17.50 -43.50 -0.52
C PRO A 201 -16.02 -43.56 -0.16
N GLY A 202 -15.47 -44.77 -0.01
CA GLY A 202 -14.04 -44.97 0.25
C GLY A 202 -13.18 -44.47 -0.91
N ILE A 203 -13.56 -44.84 -2.14
CA ILE A 203 -12.90 -44.37 -3.36
C ILE A 203 -12.95 -42.85 -3.45
N LEU A 204 -14.13 -42.24 -3.29
CA LEU A 204 -14.27 -40.78 -3.35
C LEU A 204 -13.38 -40.07 -2.31
N THR A 205 -13.28 -40.63 -1.11
CA THR A 205 -12.44 -40.08 -0.04
C THR A 205 -10.96 -40.17 -0.39
N GLU A 206 -10.50 -41.31 -0.90
CA GLU A 206 -9.09 -41.50 -1.28
C GLU A 206 -8.67 -40.64 -2.49
N TYR A 207 -9.56 -40.45 -3.47
CA TYR A 207 -9.27 -39.57 -4.61
C TYR A 207 -9.30 -38.10 -4.23
N GLU A 208 -10.18 -37.67 -3.31
CA GLU A 208 -10.20 -36.28 -2.86
C GLU A 208 -8.90 -35.91 -2.13
N LYS A 209 -8.30 -36.84 -1.37
CA LYS A 209 -6.98 -36.65 -0.72
C LYS A 209 -5.85 -36.42 -1.73
N LYS A 210 -5.92 -37.04 -2.90
CA LYS A 210 -4.91 -36.94 -3.97
C LYS A 210 -5.25 -35.90 -5.03
N ARG A 211 -6.35 -35.14 -4.84
CA ARG A 211 -6.85 -34.19 -5.83
C ARG A 211 -5.78 -33.15 -6.16
N PRO A 212 -5.42 -32.97 -7.45
CA PRO A 212 -4.49 -31.93 -7.85
C PRO A 212 -5.02 -30.54 -7.48
N VAL A 213 -4.13 -29.65 -7.02
CA VAL A 213 -4.47 -28.27 -6.66
C VAL A 213 -4.30 -27.38 -7.88
N ALA A 214 -5.35 -26.65 -8.24
CA ALA A 214 -5.30 -25.69 -9.35
C ALA A 214 -4.36 -24.52 -9.02
N PRO A 215 -3.55 -24.04 -9.98
CA PRO A 215 -2.82 -22.80 -9.78
C PRO A 215 -3.79 -21.63 -9.65
N GLU A 216 -3.44 -20.67 -8.81
CA GLU A 216 -4.20 -19.43 -8.64
C GLU A 216 -3.67 -18.34 -9.56
N LYS A 217 -4.58 -17.58 -10.19
CA LYS A 217 -4.21 -16.40 -10.99
C LYS A 217 -4.17 -15.19 -10.07
N ASP A 218 -2.98 -14.61 -9.92
CA ASP A 218 -2.81 -13.37 -9.16
C ASP A 218 -3.51 -12.21 -9.89
N LEU A 219 -4.31 -11.42 -9.16
CA LEU A 219 -4.78 -10.12 -9.64
C LEU A 219 -3.65 -9.10 -9.43
N ILE A 220 -3.02 -8.71 -10.53
CA ILE A 220 -1.87 -7.80 -10.52
C ILE A 220 -2.36 -6.41 -10.95
N LEU A 221 -2.24 -5.46 -10.02
CA LEU A 221 -2.63 -4.05 -10.19
C LEU A 221 -1.48 -3.15 -9.74
N TRP A 222 -1.28 -2.02 -10.40
CA TRP A 222 -0.35 -0.99 -9.92
C TRP A 222 -0.87 -0.33 -8.63
N GLN A 223 0.03 0.03 -7.71
CA GLN A 223 -0.35 0.56 -6.41
C GLN A 223 0.34 1.86 -5.99
N HIS A 224 1.64 1.81 -5.70
CA HIS A 224 2.36 2.94 -5.10
C HIS A 224 3.47 3.43 -6.03
N PRO A 225 3.13 4.19 -7.10
CA PRO A 225 4.12 4.74 -8.00
C PRO A 225 4.94 5.85 -7.33
N HIS A 226 6.25 5.79 -7.56
CA HIS A 226 7.24 6.74 -7.12
C HIS A 226 8.08 7.19 -8.30
N LEU A 227 8.02 8.48 -8.62
CA LEU A 227 8.72 9.07 -9.76
C LEU A 227 9.80 10.04 -9.30
N SER A 228 10.88 10.15 -10.07
CA SER A 228 11.73 11.33 -10.01
C SER A 228 10.95 12.55 -10.54
N LEU A 229 11.26 13.75 -10.04
CA LEU A 229 10.59 14.97 -10.52
C LEU A 229 10.83 15.20 -12.01
N MET A 230 12.01 14.84 -12.52
CA MET A 230 12.33 14.93 -13.94
C MET A 230 11.45 13.97 -14.76
N SER A 231 11.31 12.71 -14.33
CA SER A 231 10.43 11.73 -14.99
C SER A 231 8.98 12.23 -15.02
N ALA A 232 8.47 12.73 -13.89
CA ALA A 232 7.12 13.26 -13.79
C ALA A 232 6.91 14.45 -14.74
N ALA A 233 7.84 15.40 -14.78
CA ALA A 233 7.76 16.56 -15.65
C ALA A 233 7.80 16.17 -17.14
N ILE A 234 8.63 15.19 -17.51
CA ILE A 234 8.67 14.65 -18.88
C ILE A 234 7.35 13.99 -19.26
N LEU A 235 6.81 13.10 -18.41
CA LEU A 235 5.56 12.39 -18.68
C LEU A 235 4.35 13.33 -18.74
N LEU A 236 4.37 14.43 -17.98
CA LEU A 236 3.33 15.46 -18.01
C LEU A 236 3.52 16.47 -19.16
N GLY A 237 4.67 16.47 -19.84
CA GLY A 237 4.98 17.42 -20.91
C GLY A 237 5.30 18.85 -20.42
N GLU A 238 5.68 19.01 -19.15
CA GLU A 238 5.85 20.32 -18.51
C GLU A 238 7.25 20.91 -18.77
N LYS A 239 7.45 21.47 -19.98
CA LYS A 239 8.77 21.93 -20.45
C LYS A 239 9.47 22.93 -19.54
N GLU A 240 8.73 23.90 -18.99
CA GLU A 240 9.32 24.91 -18.08
C GLU A 240 9.91 24.27 -16.82
N ILE A 241 9.23 23.25 -16.30
CA ILE A 241 9.67 22.49 -15.13
C ILE A 241 10.89 21.62 -15.48
N ILE A 242 10.89 20.99 -16.66
CA ILE A 242 12.04 20.23 -17.17
C ILE A 242 13.28 21.14 -17.25
N ASP A 243 13.14 22.32 -17.84
CA ASP A 243 14.23 23.28 -17.99
C ASP A 243 14.73 23.79 -16.63
N TYR A 244 13.82 24.03 -15.67
CA TYR A 244 14.17 24.40 -14.31
C TYR A 244 14.97 23.30 -13.60
N LEU A 245 14.48 22.05 -13.63
CA LEU A 245 15.14 20.90 -13.02
C LEU A 245 16.53 20.67 -13.63
N ALA A 246 16.66 20.81 -14.95
CA ALA A 246 17.93 20.70 -15.65
C ALA A 246 18.94 21.77 -15.21
N LYS A 247 18.50 23.03 -15.03
CA LYS A 247 19.35 24.11 -14.47
C LYS A 247 19.87 23.79 -13.07
N GLN A 248 19.10 23.04 -12.29
CA GLN A 248 19.50 22.56 -10.96
C GLN A 248 20.33 21.26 -10.99
N ASN A 249 20.79 20.82 -12.16
CA ASN A 249 21.53 19.56 -12.36
C ASN A 249 20.75 18.31 -11.88
N VAL A 250 19.42 18.36 -11.96
CA VAL A 250 18.54 17.21 -11.69
C VAL A 250 18.38 16.43 -12.99
N THR A 251 18.54 15.12 -12.93
CA THR A 251 18.39 14.20 -14.07
C THR A 251 17.28 13.21 -13.81
N SER A 252 16.78 12.57 -14.87
CA SER A 252 15.96 11.36 -14.75
C SER A 252 16.75 10.28 -13.99
N ARG A 253 16.02 9.44 -13.25
CA ARG A 253 16.54 8.33 -12.44
C ARG A 253 15.55 7.17 -12.52
N LEU A 254 16.01 6.01 -12.05
CA LEU A 254 15.16 4.83 -11.90
C LEU A 254 13.96 5.11 -11.00
N ASN A 255 12.78 4.98 -11.58
CA ASN A 255 11.48 5.12 -10.93
C ASN A 255 11.01 3.75 -10.45
N LYS A 256 10.02 3.76 -9.56
CA LYS A 256 9.54 2.54 -8.90
C LYS A 256 8.03 2.51 -8.88
N MET A 257 7.45 1.34 -9.09
CA MET A 257 6.02 1.11 -8.94
C MET A 257 5.80 -0.20 -8.20
N GLU A 258 5.18 -0.11 -7.03
CA GLU A 258 4.73 -1.29 -6.29
C GLU A 258 3.48 -1.86 -6.96
N MET A 259 3.46 -3.18 -7.10
CA MET A 259 2.35 -3.97 -7.63
C MET A 259 1.60 -4.65 -6.48
N SER A 260 0.35 -5.07 -6.72
CA SER A 260 -0.49 -5.74 -5.70
C SER A 260 0.03 -7.09 -5.22
N ASP A 261 0.95 -7.71 -5.97
CA ASP A 261 1.66 -8.93 -5.57
C ASP A 261 2.90 -8.63 -4.70
N LEU A 262 3.07 -7.36 -4.27
CA LEU A 262 4.19 -6.81 -3.50
C LEU A 262 5.52 -6.77 -4.26
N THR A 263 5.50 -6.98 -5.59
CA THR A 263 6.68 -6.85 -6.42
C THR A 263 6.92 -5.39 -6.77
N MET A 264 8.19 -4.99 -6.80
CA MET A 264 8.61 -3.66 -7.23
C MET A 264 9.03 -3.69 -8.70
N VAL A 265 8.31 -2.96 -9.55
CA VAL A 265 8.71 -2.71 -10.94
C VAL A 265 9.61 -1.47 -10.98
N VAL A 266 10.84 -1.66 -11.45
CA VAL A 266 11.81 -0.57 -11.65
C VAL A 266 11.83 -0.19 -13.13
N PHE A 267 11.66 1.10 -13.42
CA PHE A 267 11.58 1.61 -14.79
C PHE A 267 12.26 2.96 -14.95
N GLU A 268 12.79 3.23 -16.13
CA GLU A 268 13.37 4.51 -16.51
C GLU A 268 12.45 5.23 -17.51
N VAL A 269 12.43 6.56 -17.41
CA VAL A 269 11.76 7.44 -18.38
C VAL A 269 12.84 8.23 -19.08
N ASP A 270 12.92 8.09 -20.40
CA ASP A 270 13.88 8.80 -21.23
C ASP A 270 13.45 10.25 -21.49
N LYS A 271 14.23 11.00 -22.27
CA LYS A 271 13.93 12.42 -22.58
C LYS A 271 12.69 12.63 -23.45
N LYS A 272 12.24 11.59 -24.18
CA LYS A 272 11.07 11.62 -25.04
C LYS A 272 9.80 11.17 -24.32
N GLY A 273 9.95 10.60 -23.12
CA GLY A 273 8.85 10.00 -22.36
C GLY A 273 8.72 8.50 -22.59
N ASP A 274 9.65 7.87 -23.31
CA ASP A 274 9.66 6.43 -23.54
C ASP A 274 10.09 5.70 -22.25
N ILE A 275 9.45 4.56 -21.98
CA ILE A 275 9.63 3.79 -20.76
C ILE A 275 10.47 2.56 -21.06
N SER A 276 11.48 2.31 -20.23
CA SER A 276 12.32 1.11 -20.31
C SER A 276 12.50 0.43 -18.95
N TYR A 277 12.87 -0.85 -18.97
CA TYR A 277 12.95 -1.73 -17.79
C TYR A 277 14.37 -2.25 -17.61
N PRO A 278 15.30 -1.46 -17.03
CA PRO A 278 16.72 -1.82 -16.98
C PRO A 278 17.01 -3.06 -16.13
N GLU A 279 16.20 -3.33 -15.11
CA GLU A 279 16.31 -4.53 -14.26
C GLU A 279 15.53 -5.74 -14.82
N GLY A 280 14.85 -5.56 -15.97
CA GLY A 280 13.89 -6.53 -16.50
C GLY A 280 12.61 -6.64 -15.66
N ILE A 281 11.71 -7.52 -16.07
CA ILE A 281 10.50 -7.86 -15.33
C ILE A 281 10.77 -9.14 -14.55
N GLN A 282 10.86 -9.02 -13.22
CA GLN A 282 10.99 -10.19 -12.36
C GLN A 282 9.64 -10.89 -12.25
N LEU A 283 9.61 -12.18 -12.59
CA LEU A 283 8.43 -13.00 -12.42
C LEU A 283 8.40 -13.57 -11.02
N LYS A 284 7.27 -13.43 -10.33
CA LYS A 284 7.03 -14.16 -9.09
C LYS A 284 7.15 -15.65 -9.37
N LYS A 285 7.95 -16.36 -8.57
CA LYS A 285 8.01 -17.82 -8.64
C LYS A 285 6.66 -18.37 -8.18
N PHE A 286 5.87 -18.87 -9.10
CA PHE A 286 4.65 -19.60 -8.78
C PHE A 286 5.03 -20.81 -7.91
N LYS A 287 4.27 -21.04 -6.83
CA LYS A 287 4.41 -22.29 -6.07
C LYS A 287 4.10 -23.43 -7.03
N GLN A 288 5.07 -24.30 -7.26
CA GLN A 288 4.90 -25.50 -8.08
C GLN A 288 3.70 -26.29 -7.57
N VAL A 289 2.94 -26.88 -8.50
CA VAL A 289 1.84 -27.81 -8.20
C VAL A 289 2.43 -28.98 -7.43
N LYS A 290 2.31 -28.95 -6.10
CA LYS A 290 2.63 -30.11 -5.27
C LYS A 290 1.41 -31.00 -5.30
N ILE A 291 1.57 -32.20 -5.85
CA ILE A 291 0.70 -33.32 -5.49
C ILE A 291 0.85 -33.48 -3.97
N GLN A 292 -0.25 -33.41 -3.22
CA GLN A 292 -0.21 -33.80 -1.80
C GLN A 292 0.03 -35.31 -1.74
N ALA A 293 1.29 -35.72 -1.79
CA ALA A 293 1.68 -37.07 -1.43
C ALA A 293 1.74 -37.15 0.10
N VAL A 294 0.70 -37.71 0.71
CA VAL A 294 0.79 -38.24 2.09
C VAL A 294 1.59 -39.55 2.01
N PRO A 295 2.49 -39.85 2.96
CA PRO A 295 3.23 -41.11 2.97
C PRO A 295 2.23 -42.28 2.98
N GLN A 296 2.41 -43.24 2.09
CA GLN A 296 1.72 -44.52 2.19
C GLN A 296 2.19 -45.20 3.49
N THR A 297 1.36 -45.18 4.53
CA THR A 297 1.41 -46.25 5.52
C THR A 297 0.92 -47.51 4.82
N GLU A 298 1.86 -48.40 4.51
CA GLU A 298 1.61 -49.80 4.23
C GLU A 298 0.88 -50.42 5.43
N GLU A 299 -0.45 -50.38 5.43
CA GLU A 299 -1.24 -51.36 6.16
C GLU A 299 -1.91 -52.26 5.13
N HIS A 300 -1.31 -53.46 5.02
CA HIS A 300 -1.81 -54.63 4.36
C HIS A 300 -3.34 -54.76 4.47
N PHE A 301 -4.05 -54.60 3.36
CA PHE A 301 -5.32 -55.29 3.16
C PHE A 301 -5.00 -56.77 2.96
N LEU A 302 -4.85 -57.50 4.07
CA LEU A 302 -4.96 -58.95 4.07
C LEU A 302 -6.40 -59.30 3.75
N LEU A 303 -6.61 -59.73 2.50
CA LEU A 303 -7.64 -60.68 2.14
C LEU A 303 -7.57 -61.88 3.12
N ARG A 304 -8.48 -61.93 4.08
CA ARG A 304 -8.98 -63.21 4.58
C ARG A 304 -10.47 -63.26 4.29
N GLY A 305 -10.79 -64.01 3.26
CA GLY A 305 -12.09 -64.65 3.18
C GLY A 305 -12.16 -65.70 4.27
N ASP A 306 -13.33 -65.80 4.89
CA ASP A 306 -13.82 -67.01 5.53
C ASP A 306 -15.25 -67.22 5.00
N PHE A 307 -15.32 -67.99 3.91
CA PHE A 307 -16.11 -69.23 3.92
C PHE A 307 -15.14 -70.35 4.26
#